data_AF-A0A1B8P2V6-F1
#
_entry.id   AF-A0A1B8P2V6-F1
#
_cell.length_a   1.000
_cell.length_b   1.000
_cell.length_c   1.000
_cell.angle_alpha   90.00
_cell.angle_beta   90.00
_cell.angle_gamma   90.00
#
_symmetry.space_group_name_H-M   'P 1'
#
loop_
_entity.id
_entity.type
_entity.pdbx_description
1 polymer ?
#
loop_
_entity_poly.entity_id
_entity_poly.type
_entity_poly.pdbx_seq_one_letter_code
_entity_poly.pdbx_strand_id
1 'polypeptide(L)'
;MTPLPSSARPLLALLILAGSGPAYAAPPPIQETPMTGGDGTVQQFDHNAYSLPLDNMAMTQRLDFSVGNSFFRNPWVEAPSSTEARDGLGPLINTNSCQGCHIKDGRGHPPSGDERAVSLFLRLSLPGAGADEDTLTRLGVRPVPGYGRQLQTAAISGAEPEGEMQLRYTERDVHLDDGAIVTLREPHYAIGAPAYGPLPEDLQISPRVAPPMIGLGLLETLPAEALEAAADPDDADGDGISGRVNRVWDMRRGETVIGRFGWKAGEPSIEQQSLEAFAGDMGLTSNLVPGTDCMPSQACDRYPDGGTPEVSDKIARFVTFYAGSLAVPARRDMDDPRVRAGAETFNEIGCAACHTPRQQTPPDTERAALAGQTIWPYSDLLLHDMGEALADGRPEFEASGREWRTSPLWASAWPRP
;
A
#
# COMPACT_ATOMS: atom_id res chain seq x y z
N MET A 1 -49.93 14.99 78.58
CA MET A 1 -50.21 15.81 77.40
C MET A 1 -48.96 16.63 77.15
N THR A 2 -47.97 16.04 76.48
CA THR A 2 -47.70 16.08 75.01
C THR A 2 -46.97 17.35 74.56
N PRO A 3 -45.98 17.23 73.65
CA PRO A 3 -44.78 18.06 73.63
C PRO A 3 -44.76 19.09 72.48
N LEU A 4 -43.81 20.03 72.54
CA LEU A 4 -43.50 21.03 71.52
C LEU A 4 -42.92 20.39 70.23
N PRO A 5 -43.19 20.93 69.03
CA PRO A 5 -42.57 20.46 67.80
C PRO A 5 -41.23 21.16 67.50
N SER A 6 -40.30 20.32 67.04
CA SER A 6 -38.96 20.58 66.54
C SER A 6 -38.98 21.35 65.21
N SER A 7 -38.05 22.31 65.06
CA SER A 7 -37.78 23.00 63.80
C SER A 7 -36.75 22.21 62.98
N ALA A 8 -37.17 21.74 61.80
CA ALA A 8 -36.31 21.07 60.84
C ALA A 8 -35.36 22.07 60.16
N ARG A 9 -34.06 21.80 60.21
CA ARG A 9 -33.03 22.41 59.36
C ARG A 9 -32.85 21.52 58.11
N PRO A 10 -32.86 22.06 56.88
CA PRO A 10 -32.53 21.26 55.71
C PRO A 10 -31.01 21.02 55.66
N LEU A 11 -30.61 19.75 55.59
CA LEU A 11 -29.25 19.36 55.20
C LEU A 11 -29.10 19.66 53.71
N LEU A 12 -28.24 20.61 53.37
CA LEU A 12 -27.77 20.83 52.01
C LEU A 12 -26.72 19.74 51.72
N ALA A 13 -27.11 18.70 50.98
CA ALA A 13 -26.19 17.69 50.48
C ALA A 13 -25.32 18.32 49.40
N LEU A 14 -24.03 18.51 49.70
CA LEU A 14 -23.03 18.96 48.74
C LEU A 14 -22.72 17.77 47.81
N LEU A 15 -23.35 17.73 46.63
CA LEU A 15 -22.91 16.86 45.54
C LEU A 15 -21.53 17.37 45.07
N ILE A 16 -20.48 16.65 45.44
CA ILE A 16 -19.18 16.80 44.80
C ILE A 16 -19.33 16.17 43.40
N LEU A 17 -19.58 17.00 42.38
CA LEU A 17 -19.31 16.60 41.01
C LEU A 17 -17.80 16.42 40.90
N ALA A 18 -17.34 15.17 40.90
CA ALA A 18 -16.02 14.83 40.40
C ALA A 18 -15.98 15.24 38.93
N GLY A 19 -15.34 16.39 38.64
CA GLY A 19 -15.01 16.76 37.28
C GLY A 19 -14.10 15.67 36.71
N SER A 20 -14.59 14.96 35.71
CA SER A 20 -13.77 14.20 34.79
C SER A 20 -12.86 15.21 34.09
N GLY A 21 -11.64 15.37 34.60
CA GLY A 21 -10.56 15.98 33.82
C GLY A 21 -10.37 15.20 32.52
N PRO A 22 -9.76 15.80 31.48
CA PRO A 22 -9.44 15.07 30.26
C PRO A 22 -8.61 13.85 30.68
N ALA A 23 -9.12 12.67 30.36
CA ALA A 23 -8.34 11.45 30.48
C ALA A 23 -7.18 11.62 29.50
N TYR A 24 -5.99 11.94 30.01
CA TYR A 24 -4.78 11.93 29.20
C TYR A 24 -4.66 10.50 28.67
N ALA A 25 -4.83 10.34 27.36
CA ALA A 25 -4.54 9.09 26.69
C ALA A 25 -3.11 8.69 27.06
N ALA A 26 -2.90 7.41 27.35
CA ALA A 26 -1.55 6.92 27.58
C ALA A 26 -0.69 7.25 26.35
N PRO A 27 0.59 7.66 26.54
CA PRO A 27 1.45 7.98 25.41
C PRO A 27 1.57 6.76 24.48
N PRO A 28 1.73 6.97 23.16
CA PRO A 28 1.92 5.87 22.23
C PRO A 28 3.08 4.97 22.66
N PRO A 29 2.95 3.64 22.51
CA PRO A 29 3.98 2.71 22.97
C PRO A 29 5.27 2.88 22.17
N ILE A 30 6.41 2.74 22.84
CA ILE A 30 7.73 2.69 22.19
C ILE A 30 8.14 1.22 22.04
N GLN A 31 8.67 0.85 20.87
CA GLN A 31 9.18 -0.51 20.65
C GLN A 31 10.36 -0.81 21.56
N GLU A 32 10.22 -1.83 22.41
CA GLU A 32 11.21 -2.23 23.42
C GLU A 32 12.08 -3.43 23.00
N THR A 33 11.69 -4.14 21.95
CA THR A 33 12.42 -5.31 21.43
C THR A 33 12.82 -5.11 19.98
N PRO A 34 13.88 -5.78 19.48
CA PRO A 34 14.25 -5.72 18.07
C PRO A 34 13.22 -6.40 17.14
N MET A 35 12.20 -7.08 17.70
CA MET A 35 11.25 -7.94 16.98
C MET A 35 10.13 -7.14 16.31
N THR A 36 10.47 -6.34 15.30
CA THR A 36 9.55 -5.46 14.58
C THR A 36 8.39 -6.21 13.91
N GLY A 37 8.65 -7.40 13.37
CA GLY A 37 7.64 -8.28 12.77
C GLY A 37 7.17 -9.42 13.67
N GLY A 38 7.31 -9.28 15.00
CA GLY A 38 7.06 -10.37 15.95
C GLY A 38 8.09 -11.50 15.83
N ASP A 39 7.70 -12.73 16.13
CA ASP A 39 8.53 -13.94 16.07
C ASP A 39 9.07 -14.24 14.67
N GLY A 40 8.42 -13.70 13.62
CA GLY A 40 8.89 -13.81 12.23
C GLY A 40 10.03 -12.86 11.86
N THR A 41 10.48 -12.00 12.78
CA THR A 41 11.54 -11.01 12.54
C THR A 41 12.86 -11.68 12.18
N VAL A 42 13.57 -11.14 11.17
CA VAL A 42 14.90 -11.63 10.75
C VAL A 42 16.03 -10.69 11.14
N GLN A 43 17.18 -11.27 11.47
CA GLN A 43 18.41 -10.56 11.90
C GLN A 43 19.39 -10.42 10.72
N GLN A 44 18.96 -9.81 9.62
CA GLN A 44 19.76 -9.66 8.41
C GLN A 44 19.98 -8.19 8.08
N PHE A 45 21.24 -7.73 8.06
CA PHE A 45 21.61 -6.31 8.00
C PHE A 45 22.28 -5.81 6.71
N ASP A 46 22.21 -6.59 5.64
CA ASP A 46 22.76 -6.23 4.33
C ASP A 46 21.66 -6.02 3.27
N HIS A 47 22.07 -5.99 2.00
CA HIS A 47 21.20 -5.82 0.85
C HIS A 47 20.13 -6.93 0.66
N ASN A 48 20.15 -8.01 1.44
CA ASN A 48 19.18 -9.10 1.40
C ASN A 48 18.16 -9.04 2.55
N ALA A 49 18.17 -7.97 3.36
CA ALA A 49 17.31 -7.86 4.53
C ALA A 49 15.82 -8.10 4.24
N TYR A 50 15.35 -7.72 3.05
CA TYR A 50 13.94 -7.84 2.66
C TYR A 50 13.57 -9.15 1.97
N SER A 51 14.55 -9.98 1.61
CA SER A 51 14.34 -11.16 0.77
C SER A 51 14.34 -12.48 1.56
N LEU A 52 14.12 -12.39 2.88
CA LEU A 52 14.10 -13.56 3.77
C LEU A 52 12.66 -13.97 4.11
N PRO A 53 12.39 -15.28 4.24
CA PRO A 53 11.13 -15.75 4.80
C PRO A 53 11.04 -15.39 6.29
N LEU A 54 9.82 -15.31 6.81
CA LEU A 54 9.55 -15.24 8.26
C LEU A 54 10.40 -16.27 9.03
N ASP A 55 11.08 -15.84 10.09
CA ASP A 55 12.02 -16.70 10.82
C ASP A 55 11.32 -17.91 11.47
N ASN A 56 10.11 -17.69 11.99
CA ASN A 56 9.22 -18.71 12.55
C ASN A 56 8.46 -19.56 11.50
N MET A 57 8.78 -19.44 10.20
CA MET A 57 8.17 -20.27 9.16
C MET A 57 8.58 -21.74 9.30
N ALA A 58 7.62 -22.64 9.15
CA ALA A 58 7.88 -24.07 9.13
C ALA A 58 8.85 -24.45 8.00
N MET A 59 9.80 -25.33 8.29
CA MET A 59 10.83 -25.75 7.31
C MET A 59 10.21 -26.32 6.02
N THR A 60 9.08 -27.03 6.13
CA THR A 60 8.34 -27.60 4.99
C THR A 60 7.81 -26.55 4.03
N GLN A 61 7.55 -25.32 4.50
CA GLN A 61 7.04 -24.21 3.69
C GLN A 61 8.15 -23.40 3.00
N ARG A 62 9.42 -23.58 3.39
CA ARG A 62 10.54 -22.85 2.77
C ARG A 62 10.75 -23.21 1.30
N LEU A 63 10.34 -24.42 0.89
CA LEU A 63 10.35 -24.79 -0.53
C LEU A 63 9.32 -23.96 -1.30
N ASP A 64 8.09 -23.85 -0.79
CA ASP A 64 7.02 -23.06 -1.43
C ASP A 64 7.40 -21.58 -1.51
N PHE A 65 8.02 -21.05 -0.46
CA PHE A 65 8.60 -19.69 -0.46
C PHE A 65 9.63 -19.51 -1.59
N SER A 66 10.56 -20.46 -1.74
CA SER A 66 11.58 -20.42 -2.79
C SER A 66 10.99 -20.52 -4.19
N VAL A 67 9.95 -21.34 -4.37
CA VAL A 67 9.21 -21.43 -5.64
C VAL A 67 8.51 -20.11 -5.96
N GLY A 68 7.83 -19.50 -4.99
CA GLY A 68 7.21 -18.19 -5.15
C GLY A 68 8.21 -17.09 -5.49
N ASN A 69 9.35 -17.04 -4.78
CA ASN A 69 10.47 -16.13 -5.09
C ASN A 69 10.94 -16.30 -6.54
N SER A 70 11.04 -17.54 -7.01
CA SER A 70 11.42 -17.81 -8.40
C SER A 70 10.47 -17.12 -9.39
N PHE A 71 9.15 -17.17 -9.18
CA PHE A 71 8.18 -16.48 -10.05
C PHE A 71 8.17 -14.98 -9.86
N PHE A 72 8.44 -14.48 -8.65
CA PHE A 72 8.51 -13.06 -8.36
C PHE A 72 9.71 -12.36 -9.03
N ARG A 73 10.88 -13.02 -9.00
CA ARG A 73 12.14 -12.44 -9.47
C ARG A 73 12.38 -12.61 -10.97
N ASN A 74 12.07 -13.78 -11.50
CA ASN A 74 12.46 -14.11 -12.87
C ASN A 74 11.45 -13.58 -13.89
N PRO A 75 11.92 -13.12 -15.06
CA PRO A 75 11.05 -12.54 -16.07
C PRO A 75 10.09 -13.57 -16.68
N TRP A 76 8.88 -13.11 -16.96
CA TRP A 76 7.95 -13.71 -17.92
C TRP A 76 8.44 -13.43 -19.34
N VAL A 77 8.09 -14.31 -20.27
CA VAL A 77 8.61 -14.30 -21.63
C VAL A 77 7.48 -14.18 -22.65
N GLU A 78 7.79 -13.53 -23.78
CA GLU A 78 6.87 -13.38 -24.90
C GLU A 78 6.46 -14.75 -25.45
N ALA A 79 5.17 -14.91 -25.73
CA ALA A 79 4.65 -16.12 -26.35
C ALA A 79 4.89 -16.17 -27.86
N PRO A 80 5.02 -17.38 -28.45
CA PRO A 80 5.11 -18.68 -27.77
C PRO A 80 6.52 -18.96 -27.24
N SER A 81 6.62 -19.64 -26.10
CA SER A 81 7.90 -19.98 -25.47
C SER A 81 8.03 -21.47 -25.13
N SER A 82 9.27 -21.97 -25.11
CA SER A 82 9.59 -23.30 -24.57
C SER A 82 9.54 -23.35 -23.04
N THR A 83 9.46 -22.20 -22.38
CA THR A 83 9.35 -22.10 -20.92
C THR A 83 7.88 -21.96 -20.52
N GLU A 84 7.12 -23.05 -20.64
CA GLU A 84 5.65 -23.08 -20.46
C GLU A 84 5.18 -22.44 -19.14
N ALA A 85 5.95 -22.55 -18.06
CA ALA A 85 5.56 -22.02 -16.75
C ALA A 85 5.60 -20.49 -16.64
N ARG A 86 6.22 -19.78 -17.60
CA ARG A 86 6.35 -18.31 -17.63
C ARG A 86 6.03 -17.71 -19.00
N ASP A 87 5.32 -18.48 -19.81
CA ASP A 87 4.90 -18.07 -21.14
C ASP A 87 3.73 -17.09 -21.06
N GLY A 88 3.60 -16.22 -22.06
CA GLY A 88 2.41 -15.36 -22.22
C GLY A 88 2.55 -13.92 -21.75
N LEU A 89 3.77 -13.37 -21.64
CA LEU A 89 3.94 -11.92 -21.38
C LEU A 89 3.07 -11.11 -22.36
N GLY A 90 2.19 -10.27 -21.82
CA GLY A 90 1.19 -9.58 -22.63
C GLY A 90 1.79 -8.48 -23.51
N PRO A 91 1.04 -7.96 -24.51
CA PRO A 91 1.63 -7.09 -25.52
C PRO A 91 2.05 -5.71 -25.02
N LEU A 92 1.36 -5.19 -24.01
CA LEU A 92 1.59 -3.89 -23.38
C LEU A 92 1.93 -4.11 -21.91
N ILE A 93 3.05 -3.53 -21.46
CA ILE A 93 3.63 -3.81 -20.15
C ILE A 93 4.32 -2.57 -19.56
N ASN A 94 4.53 -2.58 -18.24
CA ASN A 94 5.51 -1.72 -17.57
C ASN A 94 6.81 -2.47 -17.27
N THR A 95 6.71 -3.77 -16.93
CA THR A 95 7.82 -4.66 -16.59
C THR A 95 7.48 -6.11 -16.95
N ASN A 96 8.44 -7.02 -16.89
CA ASN A 96 8.22 -8.46 -17.10
C ASN A 96 8.48 -9.31 -15.84
N SER A 97 8.77 -8.69 -14.70
CA SER A 97 8.86 -9.35 -13.40
C SER A 97 8.49 -8.42 -12.26
N CYS A 98 7.97 -8.97 -11.16
CA CYS A 98 7.62 -8.18 -9.97
C CYS A 98 8.86 -7.48 -9.40
N GLN A 99 10.00 -8.17 -9.39
CA GLN A 99 11.26 -7.59 -8.89
C GLN A 99 11.76 -6.42 -9.73
N GLY A 100 11.34 -6.28 -11.00
CA GLY A 100 11.65 -5.09 -11.81
C GLY A 100 11.11 -3.80 -11.17
N CYS A 101 9.97 -3.89 -10.47
CA CYS A 101 9.38 -2.78 -9.71
C CYS A 101 9.80 -2.82 -8.23
N HIS A 102 9.75 -4.01 -7.62
CA HIS A 102 10.06 -4.23 -6.20
C HIS A 102 11.52 -4.69 -6.03
N ILE A 103 12.45 -3.74 -6.14
CA ILE A 103 13.89 -3.98 -6.21
C ILE A 103 14.37 -4.72 -4.95
N LYS A 104 14.76 -6.00 -5.12
CA LYS A 104 15.07 -6.92 -4.00
C LYS A 104 14.01 -6.89 -2.89
N ASP A 105 12.74 -6.96 -3.29
CA ASP A 105 11.58 -6.90 -2.39
C ASP A 105 11.43 -5.55 -1.63
N GLY A 106 12.28 -4.58 -1.96
CA GLY A 106 12.29 -3.25 -1.42
C GLY A 106 11.48 -2.26 -2.25
N ARG A 107 11.64 -0.99 -1.89
CA ARG A 107 10.96 0.13 -2.56
C ARG A 107 11.59 0.42 -3.93
N GLY A 108 10.75 0.77 -4.89
CA GLY A 108 11.16 1.37 -6.16
C GLY A 108 11.73 2.78 -6.02
N HIS A 109 12.00 3.42 -7.15
CA HIS A 109 12.44 4.80 -7.23
C HIS A 109 11.95 5.49 -8.51
N PRO A 110 11.80 6.83 -8.50
CA PRO A 110 11.69 7.60 -9.74
C PRO A 110 12.92 7.39 -10.64
N PRO A 111 12.78 7.52 -11.97
CA PRO A 111 13.92 7.43 -12.87
C PRO A 111 14.92 8.55 -12.59
N SER A 112 16.20 8.28 -12.86
CA SER A 112 17.27 9.28 -12.76
C SER A 112 17.95 9.50 -14.11
N GLY A 113 18.15 10.76 -14.51
CA GLY A 113 18.69 11.09 -15.83
C GLY A 113 17.81 10.54 -16.96
N ASP A 114 18.42 9.81 -17.89
CA ASP A 114 17.75 9.23 -19.07
C ASP A 114 17.26 7.77 -18.82
N GLU A 115 17.21 7.33 -17.56
CA GLU A 115 16.72 6.00 -17.20
C GLU A 115 15.21 5.86 -17.49
N ARG A 116 14.79 4.70 -18.02
CA ARG A 116 13.37 4.38 -18.14
C ARG A 116 12.75 4.20 -16.75
N ALA A 117 11.57 4.77 -16.55
CA ALA A 117 10.80 4.51 -15.34
C ALA A 117 10.25 3.08 -15.35
N VAL A 118 10.79 2.22 -14.49
CA VAL A 118 10.29 0.85 -14.29
C VAL A 118 9.48 0.75 -13.01
N SER A 119 10.03 1.22 -11.90
CA SER A 119 9.44 1.10 -10.56
C SER A 119 8.61 2.32 -10.13
N LEU A 120 8.40 3.27 -11.05
CA LEU A 120 7.45 4.37 -10.97
C LEU A 120 6.58 4.31 -12.23
N PHE A 121 5.26 4.24 -12.05
CA PHE A 121 4.30 4.24 -13.16
C PHE A 121 3.16 5.24 -12.93
N LEU A 122 2.36 5.48 -13.96
CA LEU A 122 1.22 6.39 -13.91
C LEU A 122 -0.10 5.62 -13.94
N ARG A 123 -0.88 5.70 -12.86
CA ARG A 123 -2.31 5.35 -12.90
C ARG A 123 -3.06 6.46 -13.64
N LEU A 124 -4.01 6.05 -14.48
CA LEU A 124 -4.83 6.92 -15.31
C LEU A 124 -6.30 6.77 -14.91
N SER A 125 -7.08 7.84 -15.02
CA SER A 125 -8.54 7.78 -15.01
C SER A 125 -9.14 9.05 -15.58
N LEU A 126 -10.43 8.99 -15.85
CA LEU A 126 -11.27 10.17 -16.00
C LEU A 126 -11.98 10.47 -14.67
N PRO A 127 -12.52 11.69 -14.49
CA PRO A 127 -13.43 11.98 -13.39
C PRO A 127 -14.59 10.97 -13.37
N GLY A 128 -15.03 10.58 -12.17
CA GLY A 128 -16.09 9.59 -12.00
C GLY A 128 -17.43 9.99 -12.61
N ALA A 129 -17.66 11.29 -12.85
CA ALA A 129 -18.84 11.79 -13.54
C ALA A 129 -18.98 11.14 -14.93
N GLY A 130 -20.12 10.47 -15.17
CA GLY A 130 -20.42 9.80 -16.44
C GLY A 130 -19.93 8.34 -16.54
N ALA A 131 -19.29 7.78 -15.51
CA ALA A 131 -19.18 6.33 -15.37
C ALA A 131 -20.51 5.75 -14.86
N ASP A 132 -20.80 4.50 -15.22
CA ASP A 132 -21.85 3.75 -14.57
C ASP A 132 -21.42 3.31 -13.16
N GLU A 133 -22.41 3.04 -12.30
CA GLU A 133 -22.19 2.70 -10.90
C GLU A 133 -21.42 1.38 -10.73
N ASP A 134 -21.62 0.40 -11.62
CA ASP A 134 -20.92 -0.89 -11.56
C ASP A 134 -19.42 -0.71 -11.84
N THR A 135 -19.08 0.11 -12.84
CA THR A 135 -17.69 0.49 -13.14
C THR A 135 -17.01 1.11 -11.93
N LEU A 136 -17.62 2.12 -11.29
CA LEU A 136 -17.03 2.77 -10.12
C LEU A 136 -16.96 1.84 -8.91
N THR A 137 -17.97 0.98 -8.72
CA THR A 137 -18.01 0.01 -7.62
C THR A 137 -16.91 -1.03 -7.76
N ARG A 138 -16.68 -1.55 -8.98
CA ARG A 138 -15.73 -2.67 -9.20
C ARG A 138 -14.30 -2.22 -9.47
N LEU A 139 -14.12 -1.13 -10.21
CA LEU A 139 -12.79 -0.66 -10.62
C LEU A 139 -12.28 0.51 -9.76
N GLY A 140 -13.16 1.16 -9.00
CA GLY A 140 -12.84 2.34 -8.19
C GLY A 140 -12.59 3.61 -9.02
N VAL A 141 -12.52 3.51 -10.34
CA VAL A 141 -12.20 4.60 -11.27
C VAL A 141 -12.90 4.42 -12.61
N ARG A 142 -13.01 5.51 -13.37
CA ARG A 142 -13.42 5.48 -14.77
C ARG A 142 -12.20 5.27 -15.68
N PRO A 143 -12.09 4.15 -16.42
CA PRO A 143 -10.99 3.91 -17.35
C PRO A 143 -10.93 4.96 -18.47
N VAL A 144 -9.72 5.20 -18.97
CA VAL A 144 -9.45 6.14 -20.06
C VAL A 144 -9.60 5.41 -21.40
N PRO A 145 -10.44 5.91 -22.33
CA PRO A 145 -10.54 5.33 -23.67
C PRO A 145 -9.18 5.24 -24.36
N GLY A 146 -8.82 4.05 -24.83
CA GLY A 146 -7.55 3.80 -25.51
C GLY A 146 -6.34 3.51 -24.60
N TYR A 147 -6.45 3.74 -23.28
CA TYR A 147 -5.33 3.64 -22.33
C TYR A 147 -5.65 2.87 -21.03
N GLY A 148 -6.91 2.48 -20.78
CA GLY A 148 -7.26 1.71 -19.58
C GLY A 148 -7.09 2.50 -18.27
N ARG A 149 -6.54 1.88 -17.22
CA ARG A 149 -6.39 2.47 -15.88
C ARG A 149 -4.93 2.82 -15.55
N GLN A 150 -4.00 2.55 -16.46
CA GLN A 150 -2.57 2.70 -16.23
C GLN A 150 -1.81 2.84 -17.56
N LEU A 151 -0.83 3.73 -17.60
CA LEU A 151 0.02 3.91 -18.78
C LEU A 151 1.04 2.77 -18.92
N GLN A 152 0.98 2.04 -20.03
CA GLN A 152 1.92 0.99 -20.42
C GLN A 152 3.08 1.58 -21.22
N THR A 153 4.21 1.81 -20.53
CA THR A 153 5.39 2.48 -21.11
C THR A 153 6.32 1.57 -21.93
N ALA A 154 6.02 0.28 -22.02
CA ALA A 154 6.77 -0.69 -22.78
C ALA A 154 5.83 -1.69 -23.48
N ALA A 155 6.38 -2.42 -24.43
CA ALA A 155 5.62 -3.38 -25.24
C ALA A 155 6.54 -4.51 -25.72
N ILE A 156 5.95 -5.64 -26.07
CA ILE A 156 6.67 -6.78 -26.67
C ILE A 156 7.05 -6.48 -28.13
N SER A 157 7.84 -7.37 -28.73
CA SER A 157 8.22 -7.24 -30.14
C SER A 157 7.00 -7.17 -31.08
N GLY A 158 6.94 -6.10 -31.89
CA GLY A 158 5.84 -5.87 -32.84
C GLY A 158 4.61 -5.15 -32.26
N ALA A 159 4.61 -4.89 -30.95
CA ALA A 159 3.69 -4.00 -30.26
C ALA A 159 4.28 -2.60 -30.08
N GLU A 160 3.40 -1.63 -29.85
CA GLU A 160 3.75 -0.23 -29.67
C GLU A 160 3.38 0.16 -28.23
N PRO A 161 4.30 0.72 -27.44
CA PRO A 161 3.97 1.24 -26.11
C PRO A 161 2.86 2.30 -26.18
N GLU A 162 2.09 2.47 -25.11
CA GLU A 162 1.00 3.46 -25.10
C GLU A 162 1.51 4.90 -25.14
N GLY A 163 2.70 5.13 -24.61
CA GLY A 163 3.36 6.43 -24.60
C GLY A 163 4.56 6.46 -23.65
N GLU A 164 5.14 7.64 -23.52
CA GLU A 164 6.32 7.88 -22.70
C GLU A 164 5.95 8.63 -21.42
N MET A 165 6.35 8.11 -20.26
CA MET A 165 6.25 8.88 -19.01
C MET A 165 7.34 9.95 -18.98
N GLN A 166 6.93 11.22 -18.92
CA GLN A 166 7.84 12.36 -18.76
C GLN A 166 7.78 12.86 -17.31
N LEU A 167 8.96 13.09 -16.72
CA LEU A 167 9.11 13.62 -15.37
C LEU A 167 10.05 14.82 -15.40
N ARG A 168 9.57 15.96 -14.90
CA ARG A 168 10.34 17.19 -14.74
C ARG A 168 10.24 17.64 -13.29
N TYR A 169 11.22 18.41 -12.83
CA TYR A 169 11.20 18.96 -11.49
C TYR A 169 11.27 20.49 -11.53
N THR A 170 10.50 21.12 -10.66
CA THR A 170 10.71 22.51 -10.27
C THR A 170 11.35 22.53 -8.88
N GLU A 171 12.37 23.35 -8.69
CA GLU A 171 13.00 23.53 -7.38
C GLU A 171 12.29 24.65 -6.62
N ARG A 172 12.07 24.42 -5.32
CA ARG A 172 11.43 25.37 -4.42
C ARG A 172 12.20 25.44 -3.11
N ASP A 173 12.69 26.62 -2.78
CA ASP A 173 13.35 26.87 -1.50
C ASP A 173 12.31 27.01 -0.39
N VAL A 174 12.56 26.33 0.72
CA VAL A 174 11.78 26.41 1.96
C VAL A 174 12.68 26.91 3.07
N HIS A 175 12.25 27.99 3.70
CA HIS A 175 12.91 28.55 4.87
C HIS A 175 12.34 27.87 6.12
N LEU A 176 13.22 27.26 6.91
CA LEU A 176 12.88 26.68 8.21
C LEU A 176 12.92 27.76 9.30
N ASP A 177 12.30 27.49 10.43
CA ASP A 177 12.19 28.44 11.55
C ASP A 177 13.54 28.82 12.17
N ASP A 178 14.57 27.97 12.00
CA ASP A 178 15.95 28.25 12.41
C ASP A 178 16.75 29.09 11.41
N GLY A 179 16.12 29.47 10.29
CA GLY A 179 16.72 30.24 9.20
C GLY A 179 17.45 29.39 8.15
N ALA A 180 17.52 28.07 8.30
CA ALA A 180 18.06 27.20 7.27
C ALA A 180 17.18 27.22 6.01
N ILE A 181 17.82 27.09 4.85
CA ILE A 181 17.13 27.00 3.56
C ILE A 181 17.30 25.58 3.05
N VAL A 182 16.18 24.91 2.77
CA VAL A 182 16.13 23.58 2.17
C VAL A 182 15.48 23.69 0.79
N THR A 183 16.16 23.21 -0.25
CA THR A 183 15.61 23.15 -1.60
C THR A 183 14.83 21.85 -1.78
N LEU A 184 13.52 21.96 -1.99
CA LEU A 184 12.64 20.85 -2.32
C LEU A 184 12.51 20.71 -3.84
N ARG A 185 12.21 19.49 -4.29
CA ARG A 185 11.90 19.20 -5.70
C ARG A 185 10.43 18.84 -5.84
N GLU A 186 9.71 19.60 -6.66
CA GLU A 186 8.32 19.37 -7.00
C GLU A 186 8.25 18.64 -8.36
N PRO A 187 7.72 17.40 -8.42
CA PRO A 187 7.64 16.64 -9.67
C PRO A 187 6.44 17.07 -10.52
N HIS A 188 6.66 17.17 -11.82
CA HIS A 188 5.64 17.39 -12.84
C HIS A 188 5.65 16.23 -13.83
N TYR A 189 4.49 15.57 -13.97
CA TYR A 189 4.32 14.40 -14.83
C TYR A 189 3.56 14.77 -16.10
N ALA A 190 3.96 14.18 -17.21
CA ALA A 190 3.24 14.27 -18.48
C ALA A 190 3.37 12.96 -19.27
N ILE A 191 2.49 12.76 -20.24
CA ILE A 191 2.53 11.62 -21.16
C ILE A 191 2.95 12.16 -22.53
N GLY A 192 4.12 11.71 -22.99
CA GLY A 192 4.64 12.00 -24.33
C GLY A 192 4.25 10.93 -25.33
N ALA A 193 4.22 11.30 -26.62
CA ALA A 193 3.99 10.38 -27.75
C ALA A 193 2.81 9.38 -27.55
N PRO A 194 1.59 9.86 -27.23
CA PRO A 194 0.42 8.99 -27.07
C PRO A 194 0.12 8.20 -28.36
N ALA A 195 0.21 6.88 -28.31
CA ALA A 195 0.09 6.01 -29.49
C ALA A 195 -1.35 5.63 -29.85
N TYR A 196 -2.28 5.66 -28.88
CA TYR A 196 -3.63 5.12 -29.02
C TYR A 196 -4.74 6.17 -29.02
N GLY A 197 -4.44 7.34 -29.59
CA GLY A 197 -5.37 8.46 -29.75
C GLY A 197 -5.07 9.64 -28.82
N PRO A 198 -5.78 10.77 -28.96
CA PRO A 198 -5.53 11.94 -28.12
C PRO A 198 -5.88 11.66 -26.65
N LEU A 199 -5.06 12.18 -25.75
CA LEU A 199 -5.35 12.13 -24.31
C LEU A 199 -6.51 13.10 -24.00
N PRO A 200 -7.52 12.68 -23.21
CA PRO A 200 -8.61 13.55 -22.80
C PRO A 200 -8.14 14.77 -21.99
N GLU A 201 -8.82 15.91 -22.13
CA GLU A 201 -8.45 17.15 -21.42
C GLU A 201 -8.63 17.05 -19.90
N ASP A 202 -9.56 16.21 -19.45
CA ASP A 202 -9.87 15.94 -18.04
C ASP A 202 -9.14 14.70 -17.50
N LEU A 203 -8.10 14.22 -18.20
CA LEU A 203 -7.27 13.11 -17.75
C LEU A 203 -6.68 13.37 -16.36
N GLN A 204 -6.89 12.42 -15.45
CA GLN A 204 -6.28 12.41 -14.13
C GLN A 204 -5.12 11.42 -14.10
N ILE A 205 -3.96 11.88 -13.63
CA ILE A 205 -2.72 11.11 -13.55
C ILE A 205 -2.30 10.99 -12.09
N SER A 206 -1.99 9.78 -11.65
CA SER A 206 -1.48 9.52 -10.31
C SER A 206 -0.18 8.71 -10.36
N PRO A 207 0.98 9.30 -10.03
CA PRO A 207 2.27 8.62 -10.02
C PRO A 207 2.39 7.65 -8.82
N ARG A 208 2.79 6.40 -9.07
CA ARG A 208 2.93 5.36 -8.04
C ARG A 208 4.32 4.73 -8.07
N VAL A 209 5.08 4.90 -6.99
CA VAL A 209 6.34 4.16 -6.79
C VAL A 209 6.02 2.82 -6.12
N ALA A 210 6.64 1.74 -6.59
CA ALA A 210 6.47 0.41 -5.99
C ALA A 210 6.83 0.42 -4.48
N PRO A 211 5.92 0.01 -3.57
CA PRO A 211 6.21 -0.07 -2.14
C PRO A 211 7.09 -1.29 -1.81
N PRO A 212 7.74 -1.33 -0.63
CA PRO A 212 8.42 -2.53 -0.16
C PRO A 212 7.42 -3.66 0.13
N MET A 213 7.87 -4.92 -0.01
CA MET A 213 7.04 -6.13 0.08
C MET A 213 7.08 -6.83 1.45
N ILE A 214 7.88 -6.32 2.38
CA ILE A 214 8.06 -6.93 3.71
C ILE A 214 6.81 -6.81 4.59
N GLY A 215 6.52 -7.87 5.34
CA GLY A 215 5.50 -7.87 6.39
C GLY A 215 4.04 -7.78 5.89
N LEU A 216 3.78 -7.86 4.58
CA LEU A 216 2.42 -7.75 4.04
C LEU A 216 1.46 -8.78 4.64
N GLY A 217 1.91 -10.02 4.87
CA GLY A 217 1.09 -11.04 5.51
C GLY A 217 0.66 -10.67 6.92
N LEU A 218 1.52 -10.02 7.70
CA LEU A 218 1.16 -9.54 9.04
C LEU A 218 0.07 -8.45 8.96
N LEU A 219 0.19 -7.53 7.99
CA LEU A 219 -0.79 -6.47 7.77
C LEU A 219 -2.14 -6.99 7.25
N GLU A 220 -2.13 -8.00 6.37
CA GLU A 220 -3.34 -8.64 5.85
C GLU A 220 -4.18 -9.26 6.97
N THR A 221 -3.52 -9.84 7.99
CA THR A 221 -4.20 -10.50 9.11
C THR A 221 -4.84 -9.56 10.10
N LEU A 222 -4.57 -8.24 10.04
CA LEU A 222 -5.17 -7.29 10.97
C LEU A 222 -6.71 -7.27 10.84
N PRO A 223 -7.48 -7.45 11.92
CA PRO A 223 -8.94 -7.48 11.86
C PRO A 223 -9.51 -6.24 11.17
N ALA A 224 -10.52 -6.42 10.32
CA ALA A 224 -11.21 -5.32 9.67
C ALA A 224 -11.81 -4.37 10.72
N GLU A 225 -12.40 -4.95 11.76
CA GLU A 225 -13.05 -4.27 12.88
C GLU A 225 -12.06 -3.42 13.67
N ALA A 226 -10.79 -3.84 13.75
CA ALA A 226 -9.75 -3.06 14.41
C ALA A 226 -9.37 -1.81 13.61
N LEU A 227 -9.35 -1.89 12.27
CA LEU A 227 -9.12 -0.74 11.41
C LEU A 227 -10.31 0.22 11.42
N GLU A 228 -11.54 -0.31 11.40
CA GLU A 228 -12.75 0.52 11.51
C GLU A 228 -12.85 1.22 12.86
N ALA A 229 -12.50 0.53 13.96
CA ALA A 229 -12.49 1.13 15.29
C ALA A 229 -11.41 2.20 15.48
N ALA A 230 -10.35 2.18 14.67
CA ALA A 230 -9.30 3.19 14.67
C ALA A 230 -9.63 4.39 13.77
N ALA A 231 -10.65 4.30 12.92
CA ALA A 231 -11.04 5.39 12.04
C ALA A 231 -11.73 6.52 12.81
N ASP A 232 -11.28 7.74 12.53
CA ASP A 232 -11.90 8.98 12.99
C ASP A 232 -12.05 9.94 11.78
N PRO A 233 -13.05 9.72 10.91
CA PRO A 233 -13.22 10.52 9.70
C PRO A 233 -13.64 11.97 9.98
N ASP A 234 -14.25 12.23 11.14
CA ASP A 234 -14.86 13.51 11.49
C ASP A 234 -14.02 14.30 12.51
N ASP A 235 -12.81 13.82 12.85
CA ASP A 235 -11.92 14.42 13.87
C ASP A 235 -12.67 14.65 15.20
N ALA A 236 -13.32 13.58 15.68
CA ALA A 236 -14.22 13.62 16.82
C ALA A 236 -13.48 13.89 18.14
N ASP A 237 -12.19 13.55 18.22
CA ASP A 237 -11.35 13.88 19.37
C ASP A 237 -10.69 15.27 19.29
N GLY A 238 -10.73 15.92 18.12
CA GLY A 238 -10.30 17.30 17.91
C GLY A 238 -8.78 17.47 17.92
N ASP A 239 -8.03 16.42 17.59
CA ASP A 239 -6.58 16.47 17.46
C ASP A 239 -6.11 17.04 16.10
N GLY A 240 -7.05 17.26 15.17
CA GLY A 240 -6.81 17.82 13.85
C GLY A 240 -6.45 16.77 12.79
N ILE A 241 -6.59 15.49 13.09
CA ILE A 241 -6.21 14.37 12.23
C ILE A 241 -7.46 13.54 11.92
N SER A 242 -7.83 13.53 10.64
CA SER A 242 -8.90 12.66 10.15
C SER A 242 -8.33 11.40 9.51
N GLY A 243 -8.72 10.23 10.02
CA GLY A 243 -8.33 8.93 9.47
C GLY A 243 -9.55 8.09 9.08
N ARG A 244 -9.56 7.51 7.87
CA ARG A 244 -10.66 6.63 7.44
C ARG A 244 -10.24 5.43 6.62
N VAL A 245 -11.05 4.38 6.62
CA VAL A 245 -10.84 3.23 5.74
C VAL A 245 -11.24 3.55 4.29
N ASN A 246 -10.58 2.92 3.32
CA ASN A 246 -11.11 2.84 1.95
C ASN A 246 -11.99 1.59 1.83
N ARG A 247 -13.09 1.69 1.08
CA ARG A 247 -13.94 0.55 0.74
C ARG A 247 -13.79 0.19 -0.72
N VAL A 248 -13.40 -1.05 -1.00
CA VAL A 248 -12.95 -1.52 -2.31
C VAL A 248 -13.59 -2.84 -2.68
N TRP A 249 -13.67 -3.14 -3.97
CA TRP A 249 -14.25 -4.38 -4.46
C TRP A 249 -13.33 -5.58 -4.23
N ASP A 250 -13.87 -6.62 -3.61
CA ASP A 250 -13.21 -7.93 -3.49
C ASP A 250 -13.77 -8.86 -4.57
N MET A 251 -12.92 -9.21 -5.54
CA MET A 251 -13.29 -10.06 -6.67
C MET A 251 -13.62 -11.51 -6.25
N ARG A 252 -13.03 -12.02 -5.16
CA ARG A 252 -13.33 -13.36 -4.66
C ARG A 252 -14.67 -13.40 -3.97
N ARG A 253 -14.97 -12.39 -3.15
CA ARG A 253 -16.21 -12.33 -2.37
C ARG A 253 -17.39 -11.79 -3.18
N GLY A 254 -17.11 -11.01 -4.22
CA GLY A 254 -18.13 -10.33 -5.01
C GLY A 254 -18.88 -9.26 -4.21
N GLU A 255 -18.18 -8.59 -3.30
CA GLU A 255 -18.73 -7.54 -2.45
C GLU A 255 -17.67 -6.49 -2.11
N THR A 256 -18.11 -5.34 -1.59
CA THR A 256 -17.24 -4.27 -1.14
C THR A 256 -16.75 -4.53 0.29
N VAL A 257 -15.43 -4.47 0.51
CA VAL A 257 -14.76 -4.71 1.80
C VAL A 257 -13.73 -3.60 2.09
N ILE A 258 -13.05 -3.67 3.23
CA ILE A 258 -11.95 -2.74 3.54
C ILE A 258 -10.74 -3.02 2.65
N GLY A 259 -10.23 -1.96 2.02
CA GLY A 259 -8.96 -1.98 1.31
C GLY A 259 -7.76 -1.78 2.24
N ARG A 260 -6.61 -2.36 1.86
CA ARG A 260 -5.42 -2.46 2.72
C ARG A 260 -4.11 -2.13 1.99
N PHE A 261 -4.03 -2.52 0.72
CA PHE A 261 -2.80 -2.46 -0.07
C PHE A 261 -2.86 -1.38 -1.15
N GLY A 262 -1.69 -1.07 -1.70
CA GLY A 262 -1.52 0.11 -2.55
C GLY A 262 -1.40 1.41 -1.75
N TRP A 263 -1.29 2.52 -2.48
CA TRP A 263 -1.07 3.85 -1.93
C TRP A 263 -2.34 4.53 -1.40
N LYS A 264 -3.52 4.13 -1.90
CA LYS A 264 -4.83 4.60 -1.42
C LYS A 264 -5.66 3.46 -0.84
N ALA A 265 -5.01 2.40 -0.37
CA ALA A 265 -5.70 1.21 0.14
C ALA A 265 -6.71 0.66 -0.89
N GLY A 266 -6.34 0.61 -2.18
CA GLY A 266 -7.23 0.23 -3.29
C GLY A 266 -7.48 -1.28 -3.40
N GLU A 267 -6.66 -2.09 -2.73
CA GLU A 267 -6.72 -3.56 -2.84
C GLU A 267 -6.99 -4.23 -1.48
N PRO A 268 -7.89 -5.22 -1.39
CA PRO A 268 -8.31 -5.83 -0.13
C PRO A 268 -7.36 -6.95 0.33
N SER A 269 -6.62 -7.57 -0.58
CA SER A 269 -5.76 -8.73 -0.30
C SER A 269 -4.47 -8.70 -1.11
N ILE A 270 -3.45 -9.41 -0.61
CA ILE A 270 -2.18 -9.66 -1.29
C ILE A 270 -2.42 -10.40 -2.60
N GLU A 271 -3.37 -11.34 -2.62
CA GLU A 271 -3.71 -12.10 -3.82
C GLU A 271 -4.27 -11.18 -4.92
N GLN A 272 -5.30 -10.40 -4.60
CA GLN A 272 -5.89 -9.51 -5.59
C GLN A 272 -4.87 -8.48 -6.08
N GLN A 273 -4.10 -7.86 -5.17
CA GLN A 273 -3.02 -6.94 -5.54
C GLN A 273 -1.98 -7.59 -6.46
N SER A 274 -1.61 -8.85 -6.22
CA SER A 274 -0.62 -9.57 -7.04
C SER A 274 -1.16 -9.92 -8.42
N LEU A 275 -2.43 -10.32 -8.51
CA LEU A 275 -3.06 -10.70 -9.77
C LEU A 275 -3.48 -9.47 -10.61
N GLU A 276 -3.88 -8.37 -9.97
CA GLU A 276 -4.01 -7.06 -10.61
C GLU A 276 -2.67 -6.58 -11.18
N ALA A 277 -1.56 -6.77 -10.46
CA ALA A 277 -0.22 -6.43 -10.95
C ALA A 277 0.21 -7.31 -12.14
N PHE A 278 -0.12 -8.61 -12.14
CA PHE A 278 0.10 -9.45 -13.32
C PHE A 278 -0.63 -8.91 -14.56
N ALA A 279 -1.90 -8.55 -14.41
CA ALA A 279 -2.71 -8.04 -15.52
C ALA A 279 -2.30 -6.63 -15.95
N GLY A 280 -2.05 -5.74 -14.98
CA GLY A 280 -1.81 -4.32 -15.19
C GLY A 280 -0.35 -3.97 -15.50
N ASP A 281 0.63 -4.74 -15.02
CA ASP A 281 2.05 -4.41 -15.23
C ASP A 281 2.73 -5.32 -16.26
N MET A 282 2.21 -6.54 -16.46
CA MET A 282 2.80 -7.58 -17.32
C MET A 282 1.84 -8.12 -18.38
N GLY A 283 0.59 -7.67 -18.41
CA GLY A 283 -0.41 -8.10 -19.37
C GLY A 283 -0.79 -9.59 -19.29
N LEU A 284 -0.69 -10.20 -18.11
CA LEU A 284 -0.96 -11.62 -17.87
C LEU A 284 -2.32 -11.84 -17.21
N THR A 285 -3.14 -12.78 -17.73
CA THR A 285 -4.44 -13.08 -17.12
C THR A 285 -4.34 -14.16 -16.04
N SER A 286 -5.34 -14.19 -15.16
CA SER A 286 -5.53 -15.21 -14.13
C SER A 286 -7.01 -15.54 -13.98
N ASN A 287 -7.35 -16.60 -13.23
CA ASN A 287 -8.76 -16.90 -12.97
C ASN A 287 -9.49 -15.81 -12.16
N LEU A 288 -8.78 -15.09 -11.28
CA LEU A 288 -9.37 -14.00 -10.50
C LEU A 288 -9.46 -12.72 -11.32
N VAL A 289 -8.45 -12.45 -12.16
CA VAL A 289 -8.34 -11.26 -13.01
C VAL A 289 -8.21 -11.73 -14.47
N PRO A 290 -9.33 -12.01 -15.16
CA PRO A 290 -9.33 -12.64 -16.48
C PRO A 290 -9.09 -11.67 -17.64
N GLY A 291 -8.91 -10.37 -17.36
CA GLY A 291 -8.68 -9.33 -18.37
C GLY A 291 -7.55 -8.40 -17.95
N THR A 292 -6.95 -7.75 -18.94
CA THR A 292 -5.87 -6.76 -18.76
C THR A 292 -6.40 -5.35 -19.04
N ASP A 293 -5.53 -4.35 -18.89
CA ASP A 293 -5.85 -2.98 -19.28
C ASP A 293 -5.85 -2.76 -20.81
N CYS A 294 -5.73 -3.84 -21.60
CA CYS A 294 -5.78 -3.73 -23.05
C CYS A 294 -7.16 -3.30 -23.57
N MET A 295 -7.18 -2.21 -24.34
CA MET A 295 -8.35 -1.64 -24.97
C MET A 295 -8.52 -2.14 -26.41
N PRO A 296 -9.75 -2.18 -26.96
CA PRO A 296 -9.99 -2.65 -28.33
C PRO A 296 -9.15 -1.96 -29.42
N SER A 297 -8.79 -0.69 -29.23
CA SER A 297 -7.94 0.08 -30.16
C SER A 297 -6.50 -0.43 -30.25
N GLN A 298 -6.04 -1.20 -29.26
CA GLN A 298 -4.68 -1.72 -29.16
C GLN A 298 -4.55 -3.10 -29.81
N ALA A 299 -5.68 -3.77 -30.06
CA ALA A 299 -5.77 -5.05 -30.75
C ALA A 299 -4.83 -6.13 -30.18
N CYS A 300 -4.74 -6.27 -28.85
CA CYS A 300 -3.85 -7.23 -28.19
C CYS A 300 -4.14 -8.69 -28.57
N ASP A 301 -5.38 -9.02 -28.94
CA ASP A 301 -5.76 -10.37 -29.37
C ASP A 301 -5.05 -10.84 -30.65
N ARG A 302 -4.29 -9.95 -31.34
CA ARG A 302 -3.49 -10.32 -32.52
C ARG A 302 -2.16 -10.99 -32.18
N TYR A 303 -1.72 -10.94 -30.92
CA TYR A 303 -0.47 -11.54 -30.48
C TYR A 303 -0.73 -12.93 -29.90
N PRO A 304 0.26 -13.85 -29.97
CA PRO A 304 0.17 -15.11 -29.26
C PRO A 304 0.03 -14.91 -27.76
N ASP A 305 -0.74 -15.79 -27.10
CA ASP A 305 -0.86 -15.88 -25.65
C ASP A 305 -0.16 -17.14 -25.10
N GLY A 306 0.02 -17.18 -23.78
CA GLY A 306 0.60 -18.31 -23.05
C GLY A 306 -0.42 -19.33 -22.55
N GLY A 307 -1.67 -19.25 -23.01
CA GLY A 307 -2.82 -20.02 -22.52
C GLY A 307 -3.85 -19.17 -21.78
N THR A 308 -5.03 -19.75 -21.51
CA THR A 308 -6.14 -19.05 -20.86
C THR A 308 -6.56 -19.75 -19.55
N PRO A 309 -6.17 -19.24 -18.36
CA PRO A 309 -5.28 -18.09 -18.14
C PRO A 309 -3.79 -18.45 -18.26
N GLU A 310 -2.93 -17.46 -18.46
CA GLU A 310 -1.46 -17.60 -18.44
C GLU A 310 -0.96 -17.88 -17.01
N VAL A 311 -1.53 -17.20 -16.01
CA VAL A 311 -1.19 -17.42 -14.60
C VAL A 311 -2.13 -18.45 -14.00
N SER A 312 -1.66 -19.70 -13.91
CA SER A 312 -2.40 -20.77 -13.23
C SER A 312 -2.61 -20.49 -11.73
N ASP A 313 -3.68 -21.03 -11.14
CA ASP A 313 -3.94 -20.92 -9.69
C ASP A 313 -2.78 -21.43 -8.83
N LYS A 314 -1.99 -22.39 -9.34
CA LYS A 314 -0.81 -22.90 -8.63
C LYS A 314 0.28 -21.82 -8.55
N ILE A 315 0.54 -21.12 -9.65
CA ILE A 315 1.51 -20.02 -9.68
C ILE A 315 1.01 -18.86 -8.82
N ALA A 316 -0.27 -18.48 -8.96
CA ALA A 316 -0.91 -17.46 -8.14
C ALA A 316 -0.71 -17.73 -6.64
N ARG A 317 -1.00 -18.95 -6.17
CA ARG A 317 -0.78 -19.35 -4.77
C ARG A 317 0.66 -19.22 -4.31
N PHE A 318 1.65 -19.61 -5.14
CA PHE A 318 3.05 -19.48 -4.75
C PHE A 318 3.51 -18.02 -4.65
N VAL A 319 3.07 -17.17 -5.57
CA VAL A 319 3.42 -15.74 -5.57
C VAL A 319 2.77 -15.05 -4.37
N THR A 320 1.48 -15.27 -4.13
CA THR A 320 0.76 -14.75 -2.95
C THR A 320 1.41 -15.26 -1.67
N PHE A 321 1.75 -16.55 -1.60
CA PHE A 321 2.42 -17.13 -0.43
C PHE A 321 3.78 -16.47 -0.19
N TYR A 322 4.58 -16.25 -1.23
CA TYR A 322 5.86 -15.55 -1.13
C TYR A 322 5.69 -14.12 -0.62
N ALA A 323 4.83 -13.32 -1.26
CA ALA A 323 4.57 -11.93 -0.88
C ALA A 323 4.06 -11.81 0.57
N GLY A 324 3.18 -12.72 1.00
CA GLY A 324 2.70 -12.78 2.39
C GLY A 324 3.69 -13.36 3.39
N SER A 325 4.89 -13.77 2.97
CA SER A 325 5.87 -14.48 3.81
C SER A 325 7.19 -13.74 3.99
N LEU A 326 7.35 -12.57 3.39
CA LEU A 326 8.57 -11.78 3.51
C LEU A 326 8.66 -11.18 4.91
N ALA A 327 9.77 -11.48 5.58
CA ALA A 327 10.01 -11.05 6.94
C ALA A 327 10.28 -9.56 7.05
N VAL A 328 9.95 -9.00 8.21
CA VAL A 328 10.38 -7.65 8.59
C VAL A 328 11.76 -7.75 9.27
N PRO A 329 12.78 -6.98 8.84
CA PRO A 329 14.06 -6.95 9.53
C PRO A 329 13.96 -6.40 10.94
N ALA A 330 14.86 -6.86 11.80
CA ALA A 330 14.98 -6.39 13.16
C ALA A 330 15.29 -4.89 13.24
N ARG A 331 14.70 -4.22 14.24
CA ARG A 331 15.09 -2.85 14.58
C ARG A 331 16.52 -2.84 15.10
N ARG A 332 17.33 -1.90 14.62
CA ARG A 332 18.75 -1.76 14.96
C ARG A 332 18.98 -0.76 16.08
N ASP A 333 20.16 -0.88 16.70
CA ASP A 333 20.78 0.16 17.52
C ASP A 333 19.86 0.70 18.64
N MET A 334 18.99 -0.15 19.20
CA MET A 334 17.96 0.26 20.16
C MET A 334 18.53 0.78 21.49
N ASP A 335 19.76 0.39 21.83
CA ASP A 335 20.47 0.89 23.01
C ASP A 335 21.16 2.25 22.75
N ASP A 336 21.27 2.71 21.50
CA ASP A 336 21.86 4.02 21.19
C ASP A 336 20.95 5.13 21.77
N PRO A 337 21.47 6.02 22.63
CA PRO A 337 20.70 7.12 23.21
C PRO A 337 20.01 7.99 22.16
N ARG A 338 20.58 8.14 20.97
CA ARG A 338 19.99 8.91 19.86
C ARG A 338 18.77 8.22 19.25
N VAL A 339 18.80 6.88 19.16
CA VAL A 339 17.67 6.09 18.64
C VAL A 339 16.50 6.12 19.63
N ARG A 340 16.80 6.09 20.94
CA ARG A 340 15.80 6.23 22.00
C ARG A 340 15.16 7.62 22.00
N ALA A 341 15.99 8.66 21.99
CA ALA A 341 15.52 10.04 21.89
C ALA A 341 14.66 10.26 20.63
N GLY A 342 15.06 9.70 19.48
CA GLY A 342 14.26 9.77 18.26
C GLY A 342 12.87 9.13 18.37
N ALA A 343 12.73 8.03 19.12
CA ALA A 343 11.43 7.39 19.36
C ALA A 343 10.53 8.23 20.29
N GLU A 344 11.12 8.87 21.30
CA GLU A 344 10.41 9.81 22.18
C GLU A 344 9.96 11.03 21.37
N THR A 345 10.87 11.66 20.62
CA THR A 345 10.55 12.80 19.74
C THR A 345 9.47 12.46 18.72
N PHE A 346 9.48 11.27 18.12
CA PHE A 346 8.44 10.82 17.19
C PHE A 346 7.03 10.88 17.80
N ASN A 347 6.90 10.49 19.06
CA ASN A 347 5.64 10.58 19.80
C ASN A 347 5.33 12.04 20.18
N GLU A 348 6.32 12.79 20.66
CA GLU A 348 6.16 14.18 21.11
C GLU A 348 5.69 15.13 20.00
N ILE A 349 6.16 14.95 18.77
CA ILE A 349 5.76 15.78 17.62
C ILE A 349 4.48 15.29 16.94
N GLY A 350 3.84 14.23 17.46
CA GLY A 350 2.55 13.74 16.99
C GLY A 350 2.59 12.77 15.81
N CYS A 351 3.77 12.32 15.34
CA CYS A 351 3.84 11.39 14.19
C CYS A 351 3.06 10.09 14.45
N ALA A 352 3.05 9.63 15.70
CA ALA A 352 2.40 8.39 16.11
C ALA A 352 0.86 8.41 16.01
N ALA A 353 0.24 9.56 15.73
CA ALA A 353 -1.21 9.67 15.55
C ALA A 353 -1.68 8.97 14.27
N CYS A 354 -1.00 9.17 13.13
CA CYS A 354 -1.24 8.37 11.92
C CYS A 354 -0.33 7.13 11.88
N HIS A 355 0.95 7.30 12.24
CA HIS A 355 1.94 6.22 12.24
C HIS A 355 1.91 5.40 13.53
N THR A 356 0.73 4.84 13.85
CA THR A 356 0.46 4.05 15.05
C THR A 356 1.55 2.97 15.25
N PRO A 357 2.35 3.04 16.33
CA PRO A 357 3.56 2.23 16.45
C PRO A 357 3.29 0.72 16.49
N ARG A 358 2.30 0.29 17.26
CA ARG A 358 2.10 -1.12 17.63
C ARG A 358 0.75 -1.64 17.13
N GLN A 359 0.75 -2.82 16.52
CA GLN A 359 -0.45 -3.56 16.14
C GLN A 359 -0.36 -5.00 16.68
N GLN A 360 -1.50 -5.67 16.75
CA GLN A 360 -1.59 -7.06 17.23
C GLN A 360 -2.31 -7.89 16.19
N THR A 361 -1.67 -8.96 15.71
CA THR A 361 -2.35 -9.93 14.85
C THR A 361 -3.25 -10.87 15.67
N PRO A 362 -4.32 -11.41 15.08
CA PRO A 362 -5.24 -12.32 15.78
C PRO A 362 -4.52 -13.58 16.29
N PRO A 363 -4.96 -14.17 17.41
CA PRO A 363 -4.37 -15.39 17.94
C PRO A 363 -4.57 -16.61 17.03
N ASP A 364 -5.57 -16.56 16.15
CA ASP A 364 -5.90 -17.60 15.18
C ASP A 364 -5.89 -17.00 13.78
N THR A 365 -5.00 -17.50 12.92
CA THR A 365 -4.95 -17.16 11.49
C THR A 365 -4.76 -18.44 10.69
N GLU A 366 -5.06 -18.41 9.39
CA GLU A 366 -4.82 -19.57 8.51
C GLU A 366 -3.35 -20.02 8.53
N ARG A 367 -2.43 -19.09 8.76
CA ARG A 367 -0.99 -19.32 8.78
C ARG A 367 -0.44 -19.10 10.18
N ALA A 368 -0.15 -20.19 10.89
CA ALA A 368 0.38 -20.15 12.26
C ALA A 368 1.56 -19.18 12.49
N ALA A 369 2.44 -18.99 11.49
CA ALA A 369 3.55 -18.05 11.57
C ALA A 369 3.14 -16.57 11.71
N LEU A 370 1.89 -16.22 11.35
CA LEU A 370 1.32 -14.87 11.43
C LEU A 370 0.42 -14.68 12.66
N ALA A 371 0.11 -15.74 13.40
CA ALA A 371 -0.84 -15.71 14.51
C ALA A 371 -0.21 -15.15 15.79
N GLY A 372 -0.95 -14.33 16.53
CA GLY A 372 -0.61 -13.85 17.87
C GLY A 372 0.61 -12.93 17.94
N GLN A 373 0.97 -12.26 16.85
CA GLN A 373 2.17 -11.45 16.72
C GLN A 373 1.94 -10.02 17.21
N THR A 374 2.76 -9.55 18.14
CA THR A 374 2.92 -8.10 18.38
C THR A 374 3.89 -7.55 17.35
N ILE A 375 3.40 -6.64 16.51
CA ILE A 375 4.15 -6.08 15.38
C ILE A 375 4.27 -4.56 15.51
N TRP A 376 5.27 -3.98 14.87
CA TRP A 376 5.60 -2.56 14.94
C TRP A 376 5.65 -1.90 13.55
N PRO A 377 4.51 -1.79 12.84
CA PRO A 377 4.47 -1.24 11.48
C PRO A 377 4.60 0.28 11.43
N TYR A 378 4.32 0.99 12.53
CA TYR A 378 4.21 2.46 12.53
C TYR A 378 3.24 2.94 11.46
N SER A 379 2.01 2.42 11.52
CA SER A 379 0.94 2.68 10.57
C SER A 379 -0.40 2.23 11.14
N ASP A 380 -1.42 3.07 10.95
CA ASP A 380 -2.83 2.73 11.16
C ASP A 380 -3.49 2.09 9.92
N LEU A 381 -2.84 2.16 8.75
CA LEU A 381 -3.36 1.73 7.44
C LEU A 381 -4.60 2.52 6.96
N LEU A 382 -4.88 3.66 7.57
CA LEU A 382 -5.98 4.53 7.21
C LEU A 382 -5.56 5.54 6.14
N LEU A 383 -6.55 6.09 5.46
CA LEU A 383 -6.44 7.24 4.58
C LEU A 383 -6.44 8.53 5.38
N HIS A 384 -5.50 9.42 5.04
CA HIS A 384 -5.39 10.76 5.60
C HIS A 384 -5.29 11.79 4.47
N ASP A 385 -5.97 12.93 4.61
CA ASP A 385 -5.82 14.07 3.70
C ASP A 385 -4.46 14.73 3.93
N MET A 386 -3.55 14.59 2.96
CA MET A 386 -2.19 15.11 3.05
C MET A 386 -2.06 16.57 2.57
N GLY A 387 -3.19 17.22 2.29
CA GLY A 387 -3.27 18.59 1.83
C GLY A 387 -3.11 18.76 0.32
N GLU A 388 -3.44 19.95 -0.16
CA GLU A 388 -3.45 20.29 -1.59
C GLU A 388 -2.08 20.09 -2.26
N ALA A 389 -0.99 20.38 -1.55
CA ALA A 389 0.37 20.25 -2.09
C ALA A 389 0.79 18.79 -2.37
N LEU A 390 0.08 17.81 -1.81
CA LEU A 390 0.32 16.38 -2.02
C LEU A 390 -0.86 15.71 -2.74
N ALA A 391 -1.78 16.49 -3.29
CA ALA A 391 -2.91 15.97 -4.04
C ALA A 391 -2.47 15.47 -5.43
N ASP A 392 -2.96 14.30 -5.84
CA ASP A 392 -2.87 13.82 -7.22
C ASP A 392 -4.16 14.10 -8.02
N GLY A 393 -5.20 14.61 -7.36
CA GLY A 393 -6.50 14.92 -7.96
C GLY A 393 -7.29 13.69 -8.44
N ARG A 394 -6.75 12.48 -8.30
CA ARG A 394 -7.33 11.24 -8.82
C ARG A 394 -7.97 10.42 -7.68
N PRO A 395 -9.30 10.28 -7.62
CA PRO A 395 -9.94 9.40 -6.66
C PRO A 395 -9.66 7.92 -6.97
N GLU A 396 -9.84 7.07 -5.97
CA GLU A 396 -9.69 5.62 -6.08
C GLU A 396 -10.63 4.93 -5.08
N PHE A 397 -11.75 4.42 -5.61
CA PHE A 397 -12.92 4.04 -4.81
C PHE A 397 -13.41 5.22 -3.95
N GLU A 398 -13.48 5.06 -2.63
CA GLU A 398 -13.90 6.15 -1.74
C GLU A 398 -12.76 7.16 -1.52
N ALA A 399 -11.49 6.77 -1.69
CA ALA A 399 -10.36 7.67 -1.49
C ALA A 399 -10.40 8.87 -2.45
N SER A 400 -10.27 10.08 -1.92
CA SER A 400 -10.19 11.29 -2.72
C SER A 400 -8.81 11.48 -3.38
N GLY A 401 -8.68 12.49 -4.23
CA GLY A 401 -7.41 12.91 -4.82
C GLY A 401 -6.36 13.44 -3.83
N ARG A 402 -6.73 13.66 -2.55
CA ARG A 402 -5.86 14.21 -1.51
C ARG A 402 -5.48 13.19 -0.44
N GLU A 403 -6.16 12.06 -0.46
CA GLU A 403 -6.03 11.03 0.56
C GLU A 403 -4.99 9.98 0.19
N TRP A 404 -4.17 9.64 1.17
CA TRP A 404 -3.12 8.64 1.05
C TRP A 404 -3.15 7.72 2.25
N ARG A 405 -2.91 6.44 2.01
CA ARG A 405 -2.79 5.46 3.08
C ARG A 405 -1.49 5.70 3.85
N THR A 406 -1.56 5.70 5.17
CA THR A 406 -0.36 5.69 6.00
C THR A 406 0.50 4.48 5.63
N SER A 407 1.71 4.74 5.15
CA SER A 407 2.65 3.69 4.78
C SER A 407 3.36 3.16 6.04
N PRO A 408 3.49 1.83 6.21
CA PRO A 408 4.31 1.25 7.26
C PRO A 408 5.74 1.77 7.20
N LEU A 409 6.26 2.27 8.32
CA LEU A 409 7.62 2.80 8.42
C LEU A 409 8.64 1.77 8.88
N TRP A 410 8.21 0.53 9.16
CA TRP A 410 9.15 -0.53 9.49
C TRP A 410 10.22 -0.68 8.41
N ALA A 411 11.47 -0.78 8.84
CA ALA A 411 12.61 -0.90 7.96
C ALA A 411 12.71 0.20 6.86
N SER A 412 12.23 1.42 7.08
CA SER A 412 12.36 2.54 6.12
C SER A 412 13.79 3.10 5.95
N ALA A 413 14.66 2.90 6.95
CA ALA A 413 16.02 3.45 7.00
C ALA A 413 17.11 2.53 6.39
N TRP A 414 16.71 1.56 5.58
CA TRP A 414 17.67 0.67 4.93
C TRP A 414 18.19 1.32 3.66
N PRO A 415 19.46 1.10 3.30
CA PRO A 415 19.97 1.56 2.02
C PRO A 415 19.01 1.10 0.93
N ARG A 416 18.70 1.99 -0.02
CA ARG A 416 18.05 1.55 -1.25
C ARG A 416 18.88 0.37 -1.80
N PRO A 417 18.26 -0.79 -2.08
CA PRO A 417 18.99 -2.01 -2.44
C PRO A 417 19.86 -1.91 -3.69
#